data_AF-A0A2S3QMA1-F1
#
_entry.id   AF-A0A2S3QMA1-F1
#
_cell.length_a   1.000
_cell.length_b   1.000
_cell.length_c   1.000
_cell.angle_alpha   90.00
_cell.angle_beta   90.00
_cell.angle_gamma   90.00
#
_symmetry.space_group_name_H-M   'P 1'
#
loop_
_entity.id
_entity.type
_entity.pdbx_description
1 polymer ?
#
loop_
_entity_poly.entity_id
_entity_poly.type
_entity_poly.pdbx_seq_one_letter_code
_entity_poly.pdbx_strand_id
1 'polypeptide(L)'
;MERVIKLFKKFHNKLVGHIKEDKKTELASMINYPLRLSEKKVVKSKSEFIQNYDSIINKKIKRIILKQDQDSFFCKSTGLMYGRGEIWVNNFNKKSELRIISIFSK
;
A
#
# COMPACT_ATOMS: atom_id res chain seq x y z
N MET A 1 2.99 -12.03 -18.72
CA MET A 1 2.03 -11.49 -17.73
C MET A 1 2.17 -12.13 -16.34
N GLU A 2 2.53 -13.41 -16.22
CA GLU A 2 2.65 -14.13 -14.93
C GLU A 2 3.66 -13.52 -13.92
N ARG A 3 4.82 -13.02 -14.38
CA ARG A 3 5.85 -12.44 -13.50
C ARG A 3 5.32 -11.26 -12.68
N VAL A 4 4.43 -10.46 -13.29
CA VAL A 4 3.85 -9.27 -12.67
C VAL A 4 2.82 -9.66 -11.61
N ILE A 5 1.96 -10.64 -11.91
CA ILE A 5 0.98 -11.19 -10.94
C ILE A 5 1.71 -11.79 -9.73
N LYS A 6 2.81 -12.52 -9.94
CA LYS A 6 3.62 -13.09 -8.86
C LYS A 6 4.23 -12.02 -7.95
N LEU A 7 4.69 -10.89 -8.52
CA LEU A 7 5.18 -9.75 -7.74
C LEU A 7 4.07 -9.13 -6.89
N PHE A 8 2.87 -8.96 -7.45
CA PHE A 8 1.72 -8.44 -6.71
C PHE A 8 1.29 -9.37 -5.58
N LYS A 9 1.15 -10.68 -5.83
CA LYS A 9 0.84 -11.67 -4.78
C LYS A 9 1.89 -11.65 -3.67
N LYS A 10 3.19 -11.59 -4.01
CA LYS A 10 4.28 -11.49 -3.02
C LYS A 10 4.19 -10.20 -2.20
N PHE A 11 3.97 -9.06 -2.85
CA PHE A 11 3.83 -7.77 -2.17
C PHE A 11 2.62 -7.75 -1.23
N HIS A 12 1.47 -8.21 -1.72
CA HIS A 12 0.24 -8.30 -0.95
C HIS A 12 0.40 -9.17 0.29
N ASN A 13 0.98 -10.37 0.14
CA ASN A 13 1.20 -11.27 1.28
C ASN A 13 2.10 -10.63 2.34
N LYS A 14 3.17 -9.93 1.92
CA LYS A 14 4.05 -9.19 2.84
C LYS A 14 3.29 -8.05 3.53
N LEU A 15 2.48 -7.29 2.79
CA LEU A 15 1.66 -6.20 3.32
C LEU A 15 0.66 -6.71 4.37
N VAL A 16 -0.07 -7.79 4.06
CA VAL A 16 -1.02 -8.44 4.97
C VAL A 16 -0.32 -8.94 6.24
N GLY A 17 0.84 -9.59 6.11
CA GLY A 17 1.62 -10.06 7.26
C GLY A 17 1.99 -8.91 8.20
N HIS A 18 2.54 -7.82 7.66
CA HIS A 18 2.89 -6.65 8.46
C HIS A 18 1.69 -5.96 9.11
N ILE A 19 0.51 -5.97 8.48
CA ILE A 19 -0.72 -5.39 9.07
C ILE A 19 -1.26 -6.26 10.20
N LYS A 20 -1.22 -7.59 10.05
CA LYS A 20 -1.65 -8.53 11.09
C LYS A 20 -0.76 -8.46 12.32
N GLU A 21 0.55 -8.30 12.12
CA GLU A 21 1.55 -8.21 13.18
C GLU A 21 1.79 -6.76 13.65
N ASP A 22 1.05 -5.79 13.13
CA ASP A 22 1.16 -4.35 13.41
C ASP A 22 2.60 -3.79 13.31
N LYS A 23 3.37 -4.29 12.33
CA LYS A 23 4.77 -3.92 12.07
C LYS A 23 4.86 -2.54 11.39
N LYS A 24 4.68 -1.48 12.19
CA LYS A 24 4.66 -0.07 11.73
C LYS A 24 5.91 0.32 10.94
N THR A 25 7.10 -0.03 11.44
CA THR A 25 8.40 0.31 10.81
C THR A 25 8.60 -0.38 9.46
N GLU A 26 8.16 -1.64 9.34
CA GLU A 26 8.24 -2.39 8.10
C GLU A 26 7.26 -1.85 7.06
N LEU A 27 6.04 -1.50 7.47
CA LEU A 27 5.07 -0.82 6.61
C LEU A 27 5.57 0.55 6.14
N ALA A 28 6.18 1.32 7.04
CA ALA A 28 6.82 2.60 6.72
C ALA A 28 7.88 2.44 5.63
N SER A 29 8.57 1.29 5.60
CA SER A 29 9.58 0.96 4.61
C SER A 29 9.02 0.41 3.30
N MET A 30 7.72 0.13 3.21
CA MET A 30 7.03 -0.25 1.95
C MET A 30 6.41 0.96 1.22
N ILE A 31 6.48 2.14 1.82
CA ILE A 31 5.92 3.38 1.29
C ILE A 31 6.96 4.16 0.49
N ASN A 32 6.50 4.78 -0.59
CA ASN A 32 7.24 5.81 -1.31
C ASN A 32 6.78 7.18 -0.82
N TYR A 33 7.70 7.95 -0.25
CA TYR A 33 7.39 9.29 0.26
C TYR A 33 7.60 10.36 -0.83
N PRO A 34 6.80 11.43 -0.85
CA PRO A 34 5.70 11.71 0.07
C PRO A 34 4.46 10.83 -0.19
N LEU A 35 3.88 10.27 0.87
CA LEU A 35 2.66 9.47 0.82
C LEU A 35 1.45 10.38 0.76
N ARG A 36 0.62 10.24 -0.27
CA ARG A 36 -0.59 11.06 -0.41
C ARG A 36 -1.74 10.48 0.40
N LEU A 37 -2.31 11.29 1.31
CA LEU A 37 -3.51 10.93 2.08
C LEU A 37 -4.78 11.60 1.54
N SER A 38 -4.64 12.77 0.92
CA SER A 38 -5.70 13.49 0.19
C SER A 38 -5.07 14.47 -0.80
N GLU A 39 -5.86 15.31 -1.45
CA GLU A 39 -5.34 16.38 -2.33
C GLU A 39 -4.47 17.38 -1.55
N LYS A 40 -4.83 17.65 -0.30
CA LYS A 40 -4.18 18.65 0.57
C LYS A 40 -3.27 18.06 1.65
N LYS A 41 -3.36 16.76 1.92
CA LYS A 41 -2.61 16.09 3.00
C LYS A 41 -1.64 15.06 2.44
N VAL A 42 -0.37 15.20 2.81
CA VAL A 42 0.70 14.26 2.51
C VAL A 42 1.51 13.97 3.77
N VAL A 43 2.08 12.78 3.84
CA VAL A 43 3.06 12.39 4.85
C VAL A 43 4.42 12.38 4.16
N LYS A 44 5.36 13.17 4.65
CA LYS A 44 6.63 13.44 3.95
C LYS A 44 7.73 12.46 4.31
N SER A 45 7.62 11.76 5.44
CA SER A 45 8.69 10.89 5.94
C SER A 45 8.19 9.63 6.63
N LYS A 46 9.10 8.66 6.79
CA LYS A 46 8.86 7.43 7.58
C LYS A 46 8.47 7.73 9.02
N SER A 47 9.14 8.69 9.66
CA SER A 47 8.87 9.07 11.05
C SER A 47 7.44 9.60 11.19
N GLU A 48 7.04 10.50 10.29
CA GLU A 48 5.69 11.07 10.28
C GLU A 48 4.62 10.01 10.02
N PHE A 49 4.89 9.02 9.16
CA PHE A 49 3.99 7.89 8.95
C PHE A 49 3.80 7.05 10.21
N ILE A 50 4.90 6.73 10.90
CA ILE A 50 4.86 5.91 12.13
C ILE A 50 4.09 6.65 13.23
N GLN A 51 4.31 7.96 13.38
CA GLN A 51 3.58 8.81 14.34
C GLN A 51 2.07 8.86 14.06
N ASN A 52 1.68 8.88 12.78
CA ASN A 52 0.28 8.95 12.35
C ASN A 52 -0.30 7.58 11.97
N TYR A 53 0.39 6.48 12.31
CA TYR A 53 0.09 5.16 11.78
C TYR A 53 -1.35 4.73 12.05
N ASP A 54 -1.83 4.88 13.29
CA ASP A 54 -3.17 4.42 13.67
C ASP A 54 -4.29 5.24 13.00
N SER A 55 -3.99 6.50 12.62
CA SER A 55 -4.90 7.34 11.83
C SER A 55 -4.93 6.93 10.36
N ILE A 56 -3.76 6.61 9.79
CA ILE A 56 -3.60 6.26 8.38
C ILE A 56 -4.04 4.81 8.11
N ILE A 57 -3.49 3.84 8.84
CA ILE A 57 -3.80 2.41 8.78
C ILE A 57 -4.89 2.07 9.80
N ASN A 58 -5.99 2.80 9.71
CA ASN A 58 -7.14 2.58 10.57
C ASN A 58 -7.89 1.28 10.21
N LYS A 59 -8.93 0.94 10.99
CA LYS A 59 -9.73 -0.28 10.79
C LYS A 59 -10.29 -0.41 9.36
N LYS A 60 -10.65 0.70 8.70
CA LYS A 60 -11.16 0.70 7.32
C LYS A 60 -10.06 0.27 6.34
N ILE A 61 -8.88 0.88 6.44
CA ILE A 61 -7.72 0.54 5.59
C ILE A 61 -7.26 -0.90 5.81
N LYS A 62 -7.14 -1.34 7.07
CA LYS A 62 -6.82 -2.74 7.39
C LYS A 62 -7.83 -3.69 6.72
N ARG A 63 -9.12 -3.41 6.80
CA ARG A 63 -10.17 -4.23 6.18
C ARG A 63 -10.07 -4.26 4.65
N ILE A 64 -9.80 -3.13 4.00
CA ILE A 64 -9.63 -3.07 2.53
C ILE A 64 -8.47 -3.96 2.09
N ILE A 65 -7.34 -3.88 2.79
CA ILE A 65 -6.16 -4.67 2.45
C ILE A 65 -6.41 -6.17 2.69
N LEU A 66 -7.04 -6.52 3.81
CA LEU A 66 -7.33 -7.91 4.17
C LEU A 66 -8.43 -8.56 3.33
N LYS A 67 -9.38 -7.77 2.80
CA LYS A 67 -10.46 -8.26 1.93
C LYS A 67 -10.09 -8.27 0.45
N GLN A 68 -8.96 -7.68 0.07
CA GLN A 68 -8.56 -7.62 -1.33
C GLN A 68 -8.29 -9.03 -1.83
N ASP A 69 -9.15 -9.50 -2.72
CA ASP A 69 -9.01 -10.78 -3.38
C ASP A 69 -7.81 -10.75 -4.34
N GLN A 70 -6.94 -11.77 -4.20
CA GLN A 70 -5.72 -11.91 -4.98
C GLN A 70 -5.98 -12.36 -6.42
N ASP A 71 -7.15 -12.93 -6.68
CA ASP A 71 -7.55 -13.38 -8.01
C ASP A 71 -8.30 -12.26 -8.77
N SER A 72 -8.73 -11.22 -8.04
CA SER A 72 -9.35 -10.00 -8.57
C SER A 72 -8.37 -8.82 -8.66
N PHE A 73 -7.04 -9.05 -8.67
CA PHE A 73 -6.07 -7.98 -8.83
C PHE A 73 -6.23 -7.34 -10.21
N PHE A 74 -6.88 -6.18 -10.24
CA PHE A 74 -7.07 -5.38 -11.45
C PHE A 74 -5.72 -4.77 -11.86
N CYS A 75 -4.92 -5.57 -12.55
CA CYS A 75 -3.61 -5.18 -13.06
C CYS A 75 -3.82 -4.37 -14.35
N LYS A 76 -4.08 -3.07 -14.25
CA LYS A 76 -3.78 -2.18 -15.39
C LYS A 76 -2.27 -1.95 -15.43
N SER A 77 -1.73 -1.69 -16.61
CA SER A 77 -0.29 -1.47 -16.88
C SER A 77 0.38 -0.37 -16.03
N THR A 78 -0.39 0.37 -15.23
CA THR A 78 0.02 1.54 -14.45
C THR A 78 0.13 1.31 -12.93
N GLY A 79 -0.24 0.14 -12.39
CA GLY A 79 -0.08 -0.16 -10.96
C GLY A 79 -1.12 -1.11 -10.38
N LEU A 80 -1.11 -1.25 -9.04
CA LEU A 80 -2.07 -2.03 -8.26
C LEU A 80 -2.91 -1.08 -7.40
N MET A 81 -4.23 -1.27 -7.45
CA MET A 81 -5.20 -0.53 -6.66
C MET A 81 -5.88 -1.48 -5.67
N TYR A 82 -6.04 -1.05 -4.41
CA TYR A 82 -6.86 -1.76 -3.43
C TYR A 82 -8.19 -1.04 -3.23
N GLY A 83 -9.24 -1.84 -3.02
CA GLY A 83 -10.60 -1.33 -2.82
C GLY A 83 -11.12 -0.65 -4.10
N ARG A 84 -11.69 0.55 -3.93
CA ARG A 84 -12.21 1.41 -5.00
C ARG A 84 -11.29 2.59 -5.32
N GLY A 85 -10.01 2.50 -4.94
CA GLY A 85 -9.03 3.58 -5.11
C GLY A 85 -8.52 4.16 -3.81
N GLU A 86 -8.80 3.52 -2.67
CA GLU A 86 -8.28 3.94 -1.37
C GLU A 86 -6.77 3.74 -1.27
N ILE A 87 -6.18 2.74 -1.93
CA ILE A 87 -4.73 2.53 -1.86
C ILE A 87 -4.19 2.32 -3.25
N TRP A 88 -3.12 3.04 -3.56
CA TRP A 88 -2.39 2.87 -4.81
C TRP A 88 -0.98 2.42 -4.54
N VAL A 89 -0.58 1.39 -5.28
CA VAL A 89 0.74 0.80 -5.27
C VAL A 89 1.29 0.88 -6.68
N ASN A 90 2.49 1.41 -6.84
CA ASN A 90 3.13 1.50 -8.15
C ASN A 90 4.54 0.92 -8.09
N ASN A 91 5.04 0.52 -9.25
CA ASN A 91 6.42 0.10 -9.44
C ASN A 91 7.31 1.35 -9.51
N PHE A 92 8.06 1.62 -8.45
CA PHE A 92 8.93 2.79 -8.41
C PHE A 92 10.35 2.37 -8.81
N ASN A 93 10.85 3.00 -9.89
CA ASN A 93 12.10 2.68 -10.58
C ASN A 93 12.14 1.28 -11.23
N LYS A 94 12.84 1.18 -12.36
CA LYS A 94 13.02 -0.01 -13.25
C LYS A 94 13.50 -1.31 -12.54
N LYS A 95 13.64 -1.31 -11.21
CA LYS A 95 14.00 -2.44 -10.33
C LYS A 95 12.83 -3.32 -9.89
N SER A 96 11.59 -3.08 -10.35
CA SER A 96 10.43 -3.96 -10.07
C SER A 96 10.01 -4.00 -8.59
N GLU A 97 10.27 -2.93 -7.83
CA GLU A 97 9.84 -2.84 -6.43
C GLU A 97 8.54 -2.05 -6.32
N LEU A 98 7.51 -2.74 -5.83
CA LEU A 98 6.20 -2.16 -5.56
C LEU A 98 6.26 -1.35 -4.26
N ARG A 99 5.75 -0.11 -4.31
CA ARG A 99 5.67 0.80 -3.18
C ARG A 99 4.30 1.44 -3.10
N ILE A 100 3.82 1.67 -1.88
CA ILE A 100 2.57 2.41 -1.65
C ILE A 100 2.84 3.89 -1.89
N ILE A 101 2.03 4.51 -2.75
CA ILE A 101 2.15 5.93 -3.11
C ILE A 101 1.01 6.78 -2.56
N SER A 102 -0.15 6.18 -2.27
CA SER A 102 -1.28 6.87 -1.66
C SER A 102 -2.17 5.96 -0.82
N ILE A 103 -2.76 6.54 0.23
CA ILE A 103 -3.76 5.93 1.11
C ILE A 103 -4.85 6.97 1.38
N PHE A 104 -5.95 6.89 0.66
CA PHE A 104 -7.14 7.71 0.84
C PHE A 104 -8.13 7.00 1.77
N SER A 105 -8.13 7.40 3.03
CA SER A 105 -9.18 7.03 3.98
C SER A 105 -10.31 8.08 3.94
N LYS A 106 -11.04 8.17 2.82
CA LYS A 106 -12.30 8.96 2.76
C LYS A 106 -13.36 8.38 3.69
#